data_AF-A0A1J8R412-F1
#
_entry.id   AF-A0A1J8R412-F1
#
_cell.length_a   1.000
_cell.length_b   1.000
_cell.length_c   1.000
_cell.angle_alpha   90.00
_cell.angle_beta   90.00
_cell.angle_gamma   90.00
#
_symmetry.space_group_name_H-M   'P 1'
#
loop_
_entity.id
_entity.type
_entity.pdbx_description
1 polymer ?
#
loop_
_entity_poly.entity_id
_entity_poly.type
_entity_poly.pdbx_seq_one_letter_code
_entity_poly.pdbx_strand_id
1 'polypeptide(L)'
;MLPPFVAPVYEPLPYELSGLTFIQLPFHTQRYLGMTKLVPPHARGLNSIHDERTRISQSFFRSLTGNNKALVNKRHEAVAMSREVEAGVPPSAEHWYAEAQKSRLQKVFGVLLPERELLFNEYVSKFDALIWLDQQGRTNYTPEDWQGYRDALLKPVLDSATHALIAVDEGVTRHTTTTGHTWRTPHSPSFRSPCTGANGERSNTSTSHGGTEGPDSGEL
;
A
#
# COMPACT_ATOMS: atom_id res chain seq x y z
N MET A 1 20.32 -8.91 -9.89
CA MET A 1 19.96 -8.30 -8.58
C MET A 1 18.72 -7.44 -8.76
N LEU A 2 17.77 -7.43 -7.83
CA LEU A 2 16.68 -6.44 -7.81
C LEU A 2 17.30 -5.06 -7.53
N PRO A 3 16.97 -3.99 -8.26
CA PRO A 3 17.42 -2.65 -7.89
C PRO A 3 16.92 -2.31 -6.48
N PRO A 4 17.63 -1.46 -5.73
CA PRO A 4 17.22 -1.06 -4.38
C PRO A 4 15.84 -0.40 -4.39
N PHE A 5 15.05 -0.64 -3.34
CA PHE A 5 13.75 0.02 -3.18
C PHE A 5 13.94 1.47 -2.75
N VAL A 6 13.54 2.40 -3.62
CA VAL A 6 13.47 3.82 -3.27
C VAL A 6 12.04 4.10 -2.87
N ALA A 7 11.83 4.31 -1.57
CA ALA A 7 10.53 4.70 -1.05
C ALA A 7 10.20 6.15 -1.46
N PRO A 8 8.93 6.45 -1.76
CA PRO A 8 8.49 7.83 -1.89
C PRO A 8 8.78 8.59 -0.60
N VAL A 9 9.48 9.72 -0.71
CA VAL A 9 9.73 10.63 0.40
C VAL A 9 8.52 11.55 0.53
N TYR A 10 8.02 11.69 1.76
CA TYR A 10 6.98 12.65 2.08
C TYR A 10 7.62 13.84 2.78
N GLU A 11 7.50 15.02 2.17
CA GLU A 11 7.95 16.28 2.73
C GLU A 11 6.72 17.04 3.23
N PRO A 12 6.56 17.19 4.56
CA PRO A 12 5.41 17.87 5.10
C PRO A 12 5.45 19.37 4.74
N LEU A 13 4.27 19.95 4.53
CA LEU A 13 4.12 21.39 4.36
C LEU A 13 4.58 22.18 5.61
N PRO A 14 4.92 23.47 5.45
CA PRO A 14 5.23 24.37 6.56
C PRO A 14 4.13 24.38 7.63
N TYR A 15 4.52 24.63 8.88
CA TYR A 15 3.57 24.69 9.99
C TYR A 15 2.86 26.06 10.03
N GLU A 16 1.58 26.07 9.66
CA GLU A 16 0.81 27.31 9.49
C GLU A 16 -0.14 27.64 10.66
N LEU A 17 -0.24 26.76 11.67
CA LEU A 17 -1.21 26.95 12.75
C LEU A 17 -0.72 27.88 13.87
N SER A 18 0.58 28.24 13.86
CA SER A 18 1.17 29.07 14.91
C SER A 18 0.50 30.44 15.01
N GLY A 19 0.18 30.86 16.23
CA GLY A 19 -0.41 32.18 16.50
C GLY A 19 -1.89 32.29 16.18
N LEU A 20 -2.53 31.26 15.61
CA LEU A 20 -3.96 31.25 15.36
C LEU A 20 -4.74 31.01 16.66
N THR A 21 -5.85 31.72 16.82
CA THR A 21 -6.89 31.38 17.81
C THR A 21 -7.71 30.18 17.33
N PHE A 22 -8.44 29.52 18.24
CA PHE A 22 -9.24 28.34 17.89
C PHE A 22 -10.20 28.58 16.72
N ILE A 23 -10.86 29.74 16.68
CA ILE A 23 -11.82 30.10 15.61
C ILE A 23 -11.16 30.38 14.26
N GLN A 24 -9.86 30.68 14.25
CA GLN A 24 -9.07 30.94 13.04
C GLN A 24 -8.47 29.66 12.45
N LEU A 25 -8.50 28.54 13.18
CA LEU A 25 -8.00 27.27 12.69
C LEU A 25 -8.80 26.76 11.48
N PRO A 26 -8.20 25.99 10.57
CA PRO A 26 -8.95 25.30 9.52
C PRO A 26 -10.07 24.43 10.08
N PHE A 27 -11.19 24.34 9.35
CA PHE A 27 -12.39 23.62 9.81
C PHE A 27 -12.09 22.17 10.25
N HIS A 28 -11.27 21.45 9.48
CA HIS A 28 -10.89 20.08 9.79
C HIS A 28 -10.12 19.96 11.11
N THR A 29 -9.24 20.93 11.39
CA THR A 29 -8.48 21.04 12.64
C THR A 29 -9.43 21.29 13.81
N GLN A 30 -10.34 22.26 13.70
CA GLN A 30 -11.34 22.54 14.74
C GLN A 30 -12.20 21.31 15.04
N ARG A 31 -12.69 20.64 13.98
CA ARG A 31 -13.50 19.43 14.08
C ARG A 31 -12.75 18.30 14.80
N TYR A 32 -11.49 18.07 14.42
CA TYR A 32 -10.66 17.03 15.06
C TYR A 32 -10.43 17.33 16.54
N LEU A 33 -10.08 18.57 16.89
CA LEU A 33 -9.90 19.01 18.27
C LEU A 33 -11.18 18.90 19.11
N GLY A 34 -12.33 19.20 18.52
CA GLY A 34 -13.64 19.00 19.16
C GLY A 34 -13.96 17.52 19.42
N MET A 35 -13.67 16.64 18.45
CA MET A 35 -13.91 15.20 18.58
C MET A 35 -13.01 14.52 19.61
N THR A 36 -11.76 14.95 19.70
CA THR A 36 -10.77 14.43 20.66
C THR A 36 -11.00 14.93 22.09
N LYS A 37 -11.87 15.94 22.27
CA LYS A 37 -12.18 16.55 23.58
C LYS A 37 -10.93 17.08 24.29
N LEU A 38 -9.93 17.53 23.53
CA LEU A 38 -8.68 18.05 24.08
C LEU A 38 -8.72 19.56 24.34
N VAL A 39 -9.77 20.25 23.90
CA VAL A 39 -10.00 21.68 24.13
C VAL A 39 -10.95 21.87 25.32
N PRO A 40 -10.77 22.90 26.17
CA PRO A 40 -11.72 23.23 27.23
C PRO A 40 -13.17 23.32 26.73
N PRO A 41 -14.17 22.94 27.56
CA PRO A 41 -14.06 22.50 28.96
C PRO A 41 -13.68 21.01 29.14
N HIS A 42 -13.50 20.27 28.04
CA HIS A 42 -13.41 18.80 28.09
C HIS A 42 -11.99 18.25 28.16
N ALA A 43 -10.98 19.14 28.14
CA ALA A 43 -9.56 18.80 28.13
C ALA A 43 -9.24 17.79 29.25
N ARG A 44 -8.94 16.55 28.85
CA ARG A 44 -8.45 15.51 29.76
C ARG A 44 -7.03 15.89 30.19
N GLY A 45 -6.59 15.41 31.37
CA GLY A 45 -5.40 15.87 32.09
C GLY A 45 -4.06 15.88 31.31
N LEU A 46 -2.98 16.24 32.01
CA LEU A 46 -1.68 16.66 31.45
C LEU A 46 -1.07 15.76 30.36
N ASN A 47 -1.37 14.45 30.33
CA ASN A 47 -0.80 13.50 29.37
C ASN A 47 -1.64 13.30 28.09
N SER A 48 -2.83 13.90 28.00
CA SER A 48 -3.82 13.55 26.96
C SER A 48 -3.37 13.88 25.54
N ILE A 49 -2.55 14.92 25.35
CA ILE A 49 -2.00 15.28 24.03
C ILE A 49 -0.95 14.25 23.58
N HIS A 50 -0.16 13.73 24.52
CA HIS A 50 0.84 12.70 24.23
C HIS A 50 0.18 11.35 23.89
N ASP A 51 -0.82 10.96 24.67
CA ASP A 51 -1.60 9.74 24.42
C ASP A 51 -2.28 9.80 23.05
N GLU A 52 -2.85 10.96 22.70
CA GLU A 52 -3.50 11.16 21.41
C GLU A 52 -2.50 11.13 20.25
N ARG A 53 -1.31 11.75 20.40
CA ARG A 53 -0.20 11.64 19.43
C ARG A 53 0.18 10.19 19.17
N THR A 54 0.29 9.40 20.24
CA THR A 54 0.59 7.96 20.13
C THR A 54 -0.53 7.23 19.39
N ARG A 55 -1.79 7.49 19.74
CA ARG A 55 -2.96 6.89 19.12
C ARG A 55 -3.05 7.16 17.61
N ILE A 56 -2.88 8.42 17.19
CA ILE A 56 -2.93 8.76 15.76
C ILE A 56 -1.75 8.17 14.99
N SER A 57 -0.57 8.08 15.60
CA SER A 57 0.60 7.47 14.97
C SER A 57 0.39 5.97 14.75
N GLN A 58 -0.14 5.26 15.75
CA GLN A 58 -0.52 3.85 15.59
C GLN A 58 -1.59 3.65 14.51
N SER A 59 -2.61 4.52 14.46
CA SER A 59 -3.64 4.47 13.42
C SER A 59 -3.03 4.69 12.03
N PHE A 60 -2.11 5.64 11.90
CA PHE A 60 -1.41 5.93 10.66
C PHE A 60 -0.63 4.71 10.13
N PHE A 61 0.17 4.05 10.99
CA PHE A 61 0.89 2.83 10.59
C PHE A 61 -0.03 1.69 10.17
N ARG A 62 -1.18 1.52 10.86
CA ARG A 62 -2.18 0.52 10.48
C ARG A 62 -2.75 0.82 9.10
N SER A 63 -3.12 2.06 8.82
CA SER A 63 -3.64 2.47 7.51
C SER A 63 -2.63 2.28 6.38
N LEU A 64 -1.34 2.52 6.64
CA LEU A 64 -0.29 2.30 5.65
C LEU A 64 -0.04 0.83 5.31
N THR A 65 -0.39 -0.11 6.18
CA THR A 65 0.00 -1.53 6.02
C THR A 65 -0.53 -2.14 4.72
N GLY A 66 -1.80 -1.91 4.39
CA GLY A 66 -2.40 -2.44 3.16
C GLY A 66 -1.80 -1.80 1.91
N ASN A 67 -1.65 -0.48 1.93
CA ASN A 67 -1.07 0.29 0.83
C ASN A 67 0.39 -0.09 0.57
N ASN A 68 1.22 -0.25 1.62
CA ASN A 68 2.61 -0.69 1.53
C ASN A 68 2.74 -2.04 0.82
N LYS A 69 1.96 -3.04 1.27
CA LYS A 69 1.96 -4.37 0.68
C LYS A 69 1.55 -4.31 -0.79
N ALA A 70 0.54 -3.52 -1.14
CA ALA A 70 0.10 -3.38 -2.52
C ALA A 70 1.17 -2.73 -3.41
N LEU A 71 1.87 -1.70 -2.93
CA LEU A 71 2.97 -1.06 -3.67
C LEU A 71 4.12 -2.03 -3.93
N VAL A 72 4.56 -2.76 -2.90
CA VAL A 72 5.62 -3.77 -3.02
C VAL A 72 5.21 -4.87 -3.99
N ASN A 73 3.99 -5.40 -3.88
CA ASN A 73 3.50 -6.42 -4.81
C ASN A 73 3.55 -5.92 -6.27
N LYS A 74 3.08 -4.70 -6.53
CA LYS A 74 3.11 -4.13 -7.89
C LYS A 74 4.52 -3.93 -8.43
N ARG A 75 5.48 -3.57 -7.58
CA ARG A 75 6.91 -3.51 -7.96
C ARG A 75 7.45 -4.91 -8.30
N HIS A 76 7.17 -5.91 -7.48
CA HIS A 76 7.64 -7.27 -7.73
C HIS A 76 7.05 -7.86 -9.02
N GLU A 77 5.76 -7.62 -9.28
CA GLU A 77 5.14 -7.92 -10.57
C GLU A 77 5.87 -7.21 -11.73
N ALA A 78 6.32 -5.96 -11.54
CA ALA A 78 7.05 -5.20 -12.56
C ALA A 78 8.38 -5.83 -12.91
N VAL A 79 9.14 -6.21 -11.89
CA VAL A 79 10.44 -6.83 -12.12
C VAL A 79 10.29 -8.23 -12.71
N ALA A 80 9.29 -9.01 -12.29
CA ALA A 80 9.02 -10.31 -12.88
C ALA A 80 8.71 -10.18 -14.38
N MET A 81 7.84 -9.24 -14.74
CA MET A 81 7.48 -8.99 -16.13
C MET A 81 8.65 -8.47 -16.97
N SER A 82 9.48 -7.57 -16.44
CA SER A 82 10.68 -7.09 -17.14
C SER A 82 11.63 -8.24 -17.48
N ARG A 83 11.81 -9.21 -16.57
CA ARG A 83 12.62 -10.40 -16.83
C ARG A 83 12.01 -11.30 -17.91
N GLU A 84 10.69 -11.45 -17.95
CA GLU A 84 10.00 -12.20 -19.00
C GLU A 84 10.17 -11.52 -20.37
N VAL A 85 10.09 -10.18 -20.43
CA VAL A 85 10.36 -9.40 -21.65
C VAL A 85 11.81 -9.57 -22.12
N GLU A 86 12.78 -9.48 -21.21
CA GLU A 86 14.20 -9.72 -21.51
C GLU A 86 14.48 -11.14 -22.01
N ALA A 87 13.73 -12.14 -21.53
CA ALA A 87 13.85 -13.53 -21.96
C ALA A 87 13.25 -13.81 -23.36
N GLY A 88 12.58 -12.83 -23.96
CA GLY A 88 11.94 -12.93 -25.27
C GLY A 88 10.46 -13.29 -25.16
N VAL A 89 9.61 -12.28 -25.32
CA VAL A 89 8.15 -12.45 -25.37
C VAL A 89 7.71 -12.76 -26.81
N PRO A 90 6.84 -13.76 -27.03
CA PRO A 90 6.28 -14.02 -28.35
C PRO A 90 5.51 -12.80 -28.88
N PRO A 91 5.56 -12.48 -30.19
CA PRO A 91 4.81 -11.35 -30.76
C PRO A 91 3.31 -11.39 -30.45
N SER A 92 2.73 -12.59 -30.35
CA SER A 92 1.32 -12.80 -29.99
C SER A 92 0.97 -12.36 -28.57
N ALA A 93 1.95 -12.15 -27.69
CA ALA A 93 1.77 -11.76 -26.30
C ALA A 93 2.15 -10.29 -26.03
N GLU A 94 2.81 -9.59 -26.96
CA GLU A 94 3.28 -8.20 -26.75
C GLU A 94 2.17 -7.25 -26.30
N HIS A 95 0.99 -7.32 -26.94
CA HIS A 95 -0.16 -6.49 -26.59
C HIS A 95 -0.62 -6.72 -25.14
N TRP A 96 -0.64 -7.98 -24.70
CA TRP A 96 -1.03 -8.34 -23.33
C TRP A 96 -0.05 -7.79 -22.29
N TYR A 97 1.24 -7.88 -22.56
CA TYR A 97 2.28 -7.31 -21.68
C TYR A 97 2.16 -5.79 -21.60
N ALA A 98 1.90 -5.11 -22.72
CA ALA A 98 1.71 -3.67 -22.76
C ALA A 98 0.50 -3.22 -21.93
N GLU A 99 -0.66 -3.86 -22.09
CA GLU A 99 -1.86 -3.54 -21.31
C GLU A 99 -1.71 -3.89 -19.82
N ALA A 100 -1.06 -5.00 -19.50
CA ALA A 100 -0.78 -5.37 -18.11
C ALA A 100 0.15 -4.33 -17.43
N GLN A 101 1.18 -3.86 -18.15
CA GLN A 101 2.07 -2.81 -17.66
C GLN A 101 1.33 -1.47 -17.48
N LYS A 102 0.48 -1.09 -18.43
CA LYS A 102 -0.35 0.12 -18.34
C LYS A 102 -1.30 0.07 -17.14
N SER A 103 -2.03 -1.04 -16.96
CA SER A 103 -2.93 -1.26 -15.81
C SER A 103 -2.19 -1.16 -14.47
N ARG A 104 -0.99 -1.76 -14.40
CA ARG A 104 -0.13 -1.66 -13.21
C ARG A 104 0.32 -0.23 -12.93
N LEU A 105 0.81 0.49 -13.95
CA LEU A 105 1.22 1.88 -13.79
C LEU A 105 0.04 2.75 -13.32
N GLN A 106 -1.15 2.55 -13.90
CA GLN A 106 -2.36 3.22 -13.46
C GLN A 106 -2.70 2.89 -11.99
N LYS A 107 -2.52 1.63 -11.56
CA LYS A 107 -2.74 1.26 -10.16
C LYS A 107 -1.73 1.92 -9.22
N VAL A 108 -0.45 1.98 -9.59
CA VAL A 108 0.59 2.59 -8.76
C VAL A 108 0.42 4.10 -8.68
N PHE A 109 0.43 4.78 -9.83
CA PHE A 109 0.44 6.24 -9.91
C PHE A 109 -0.94 6.87 -9.76
N GLY A 110 -2.00 6.19 -10.21
CA GLY A 110 -3.37 6.72 -10.14
C GLY A 110 -4.13 6.35 -8.86
N VAL A 111 -3.61 5.41 -8.05
CA VAL A 111 -4.33 4.94 -6.84
C VAL A 111 -3.40 4.84 -5.64
N LEU A 112 -2.39 3.98 -5.68
CA LEU A 112 -1.64 3.62 -4.48
C LEU A 112 -0.77 4.77 -3.95
N LEU A 113 -0.06 5.50 -4.82
CA LEU A 113 0.74 6.65 -4.41
C LEU A 113 -0.14 7.82 -3.92
N PRO A 114 -1.22 8.22 -4.64
CA PRO A 114 -2.14 9.24 -4.13
C PRO A 114 -2.81 8.85 -2.80
N GLU A 115 -3.23 7.59 -2.64
CA GLU A 115 -3.82 7.11 -1.38
C GLU A 115 -2.81 7.19 -0.24
N ARG A 116 -1.55 6.82 -0.50
CA ARG A 116 -0.48 6.97 0.48
C ARG A 116 -0.35 8.44 0.89
N GLU A 117 -0.22 9.35 -0.07
CA GLU A 117 -0.09 10.78 0.20
C GLU A 117 -1.26 11.33 1.01
N LEU A 118 -2.49 10.92 0.69
CA LEU A 118 -3.69 11.27 1.47
C LEU A 118 -3.57 10.84 2.93
N LEU A 119 -3.08 9.62 3.20
CA LEU A 119 -2.87 9.12 4.56
C LEU A 119 -1.82 9.93 5.33
N PHE A 120 -0.74 10.34 4.66
CA PHE A 120 0.28 11.22 5.25
C PHE A 120 -0.32 12.60 5.56
N ASN A 121 -1.01 13.22 4.61
CA ASN A 121 -1.65 14.53 4.79
C ASN A 121 -2.67 14.52 5.93
N GLU A 122 -3.51 13.46 6.02
CA GLU A 122 -4.47 13.31 7.11
C GLU A 122 -3.76 13.17 8.47
N TYR A 123 -2.70 12.37 8.53
CA TYR A 123 -1.91 12.20 9.75
C TYR A 123 -1.26 13.51 10.20
N VAL A 124 -0.57 14.22 9.28
CA VAL A 124 0.10 15.49 9.56
C VAL A 124 -0.89 16.56 9.98
N SER A 125 -2.05 16.67 9.31
CA SER A 125 -3.09 17.63 9.70
C SER A 125 -3.57 17.42 11.14
N LYS A 126 -3.79 16.16 11.54
CA LYS A 126 -4.14 15.82 12.93
C LYS A 126 -2.98 16.08 13.89
N PHE A 127 -1.75 15.78 13.48
CA PHE A 127 -0.56 15.99 14.29
C PHE A 127 -0.34 17.49 14.57
N ASP A 128 -0.44 18.32 13.53
CA ASP A 128 -0.30 19.77 13.63
C ASP A 128 -1.37 20.37 14.55
N ALA A 129 -2.59 19.83 14.55
CA ALA A 129 -3.61 20.21 15.51
C ALA A 129 -3.18 19.97 16.97
N LEU A 130 -2.45 18.88 17.23
CA LEU A 130 -1.93 18.56 18.57
C LEU A 130 -0.72 19.43 18.93
N ILE A 131 0.10 19.84 17.96
CA ILE A 131 1.16 20.85 18.16
C ILE A 131 0.54 22.20 18.52
N TRP A 132 -0.54 22.59 17.84
CA TRP A 132 -1.27 23.81 18.18
C TRP A 132 -1.78 23.79 19.63
N LEU A 133 -2.21 22.62 20.15
CA LEU A 133 -2.55 22.48 21.57
C LEU A 133 -1.33 22.66 22.49
N ASP A 134 -0.18 22.07 22.15
CA ASP A 134 1.06 22.24 22.93
C ASP A 134 1.49 23.71 23.03
N GLN A 135 1.15 24.52 22.02
CA GLN A 135 1.40 25.96 21.98
C GLN A 135 0.52 26.78 22.92
N GLN A 136 -0.65 26.28 23.32
CA GLN A 136 -1.59 27.08 24.10
C GLN A 136 -1.01 27.44 25.48
N GLY A 137 -0.93 28.75 25.75
CA GLY A 137 -0.34 29.28 26.99
C GLY A 137 1.18 29.46 26.95
N ARG A 138 1.84 29.25 25.81
CA ARG A 138 3.29 29.43 25.63
C ARG A 138 3.59 30.57 24.65
N THR A 139 3.80 31.77 25.19
CA THR A 139 3.97 33.01 24.42
C THR A 139 5.41 33.32 24.01
N ASN A 140 6.39 32.60 24.55
CA ASN A 140 7.81 32.93 24.40
C ASN A 140 8.49 32.28 23.18
N TYR A 141 7.73 31.57 22.34
CA TYR A 141 8.25 30.81 21.21
C TYR A 141 7.77 31.42 19.90
N THR A 142 8.66 31.52 18.92
CA THR A 142 8.33 32.02 17.58
C THR A 142 7.65 30.94 16.73
N PRO A 143 7.03 31.29 15.58
CA PRO A 143 6.56 30.30 14.62
C PRO A 143 7.63 29.29 14.19
N GLU A 144 8.87 29.74 14.02
CA GLU A 144 10.00 28.90 13.64
C GLU A 144 10.38 27.89 14.75
N ASP A 145 10.32 28.31 16.02
CA ASP A 145 10.52 27.40 17.15
C ASP A 145 9.48 26.27 17.15
N TRP A 146 8.21 26.62 16.88
CA TRP A 146 7.13 25.64 16.81
C TRP A 146 7.26 24.72 15.62
N GLN A 147 7.70 25.22 14.46
CA GLN A 147 8.01 24.39 13.31
C GLN A 147 9.15 23.42 13.64
N GLY A 148 10.23 23.89 14.24
CA GLY A 148 11.35 23.04 14.66
C GLY A 148 10.93 21.95 15.65
N TYR A 149 10.09 22.30 16.64
CA TYR A 149 9.54 21.34 17.59
C TYR A 149 8.63 20.30 16.90
N ARG A 150 7.74 20.75 16.00
CA ARG A 150 6.88 19.88 15.21
C ARG A 150 7.69 18.91 14.37
N ASP A 151 8.69 19.40 13.64
CA ASP A 151 9.51 18.59 12.74
C ASP A 151 10.37 17.58 13.52
N ALA A 152 10.91 17.97 14.67
CA ALA A 152 11.68 17.08 15.54
C ALA A 152 10.84 15.89 16.04
N LEU A 153 9.55 16.10 16.31
CA LEU A 153 8.64 15.03 16.75
C LEU A 153 8.07 14.23 15.58
N LEU A 154 7.82 14.87 14.44
CA LEU A 154 7.20 14.25 13.28
C LEU A 154 8.19 13.36 12.51
N LYS A 155 9.44 13.81 12.36
CA LYS A 155 10.46 13.13 11.55
C LYS A 155 10.66 11.66 11.91
N PRO A 156 10.81 11.25 13.18
CA PRO A 156 10.97 9.83 13.54
C PRO A 156 9.79 8.95 13.09
N VAL A 157 8.57 9.50 13.08
CA VAL A 157 7.38 8.77 12.64
C VAL A 157 7.38 8.58 11.13
N LEU A 158 7.69 9.65 10.37
CA LEU A 158 7.77 9.59 8.91
C LEU A 158 8.91 8.67 8.45
N ASP A 159 10.09 8.77 9.08
CA ASP A 159 11.23 7.90 8.80
C ASP A 159 10.86 6.43 9.09
N SER A 160 10.16 6.15 10.20
CA SER A 160 9.67 4.80 10.52
C SER A 160 8.66 4.28 9.49
N ALA A 161 7.78 5.14 8.96
CA ALA A 161 6.81 4.75 7.93
C ALA A 161 7.49 4.41 6.59
N THR A 162 8.58 5.11 6.28
CA THR A 162 9.45 4.83 5.14
C THR A 162 10.21 3.52 5.32
N HIS A 163 10.86 3.31 6.47
CA HIS A 163 11.55 2.05 6.78
C HIS A 163 10.61 0.85 6.79
N ALA A 164 9.37 1.01 7.27
CA ALA A 164 8.37 -0.06 7.24
C ALA A 164 8.03 -0.50 5.82
N LEU A 165 7.98 0.42 4.85
CA LEU A 165 7.77 0.08 3.44
C LEU A 165 8.96 -0.68 2.86
N ILE A 166 10.19 -0.21 3.14
CA ILE A 166 11.44 -0.88 2.71
C ILE A 166 11.50 -2.30 3.30
N ALA A 167 11.20 -2.46 4.59
CA ALA A 167 11.22 -3.75 5.25
C ALA A 167 10.21 -4.76 4.65
N VAL A 168 9.06 -4.29 4.16
CA VAL A 168 8.10 -5.13 3.44
C VAL A 168 8.70 -5.61 2.11
N ASP A 169 9.37 -4.74 1.35
CA ASP A 169 10.05 -5.09 0.09
C ASP A 169 11.17 -6.12 0.31
N GLU A 170 12.01 -5.89 1.33
CA GLU A 170 13.08 -6.82 1.70
C GLU A 170 12.53 -8.18 2.17
N GLY A 171 11.43 -8.18 2.93
CA GLY A 171 10.74 -9.39 3.37
C GLY A 171 10.24 -10.22 2.19
N VAL A 172 9.58 -9.58 1.21
CA VAL A 172 9.10 -10.23 -0.01
C VAL A 172 10.27 -10.75 -0.86
N THR A 173 11.33 -9.95 -1.01
CA THR A 173 12.54 -10.35 -1.75
C THR A 173 13.18 -11.60 -1.14
N ARG A 174 13.33 -11.66 0.19
CA ARG A 174 13.88 -12.84 0.88
C ARG A 174 13.00 -14.08 0.70
N HIS A 175 11.68 -13.92 0.81
CA HIS A 175 10.75 -15.03 0.64
C HIS A 175 10.88 -15.65 -0.76
N THR A 176 10.88 -14.83 -1.81
CA THR A 176 10.96 -15.31 -3.21
C THR A 176 12.27 -16.02 -3.52
N THR A 177 13.37 -15.55 -2.93
CA THR A 177 14.69 -16.17 -3.08
C THR A 177 14.76 -17.52 -2.36
N THR A 178 14.15 -17.63 -1.17
CA THR A 178 14.24 -18.82 -0.31
C THR A 178 13.32 -19.96 -0.78
N THR A 179 12.10 -19.65 -1.23
CA THR A 179 11.12 -20.69 -1.58
C THR A 179 11.12 -21.09 -3.05
N GLY A 180 11.99 -20.50 -3.89
CA GLY A 180 12.02 -20.79 -5.33
C GLY A 180 10.72 -20.47 -6.06
N HIS A 181 9.79 -19.76 -5.41
CA HIS A 181 8.54 -19.34 -6.02
C HIS A 181 8.85 -18.20 -6.99
N THR A 182 8.84 -18.53 -8.28
CA THR A 182 8.74 -17.52 -9.32
C THR A 182 7.40 -16.82 -9.17
N TRP A 183 7.42 -15.50 -8.95
CA TRP A 183 6.23 -14.67 -9.09
C TRP A 183 5.67 -14.91 -10.49
N ARG A 184 4.61 -15.72 -10.59
CA ARG A 184 3.83 -15.82 -11.82
C ARG A 184 2.85 -14.67 -11.80
N THR A 185 2.92 -13.83 -12.81
CA THR A 185 1.88 -12.84 -13.08
C THR A 185 0.56 -13.61 -13.21
N PRO A 186 -0.49 -13.31 -12.42
CA PRO A 186 -1.77 -14.04 -12.49
C PRO A 186 -2.47 -13.97 -13.85
N HIS A 187 -1.92 -13.19 -14.78
CA HIS A 187 -2.48 -12.88 -16.09
C HIS A 187 -1.55 -13.25 -17.26
N SER A 188 -0.44 -13.96 -17.02
CA SER A 188 0.36 -14.48 -18.14
C SER A 188 -0.39 -15.64 -18.80
N PRO A 189 -0.60 -15.62 -20.13
CA PRO A 189 -1.17 -16.78 -20.83
C PRO A 189 -0.27 -17.99 -20.59
N SER A 190 -0.87 -19.12 -20.20
CA SER A 190 -0.12 -20.36 -20.04
C SER A 190 0.28 -20.87 -21.42
N PHE A 191 1.48 -20.50 -21.88
CA PHE A 191 2.09 -21.13 -23.05
C PHE A 191 2.66 -22.48 -22.63
N ARG A 192 1.80 -23.50 -22.55
CA ARG A 192 2.29 -24.88 -22.61
C ARG A 192 2.81 -25.11 -24.03
N SER A 193 4.13 -25.34 -24.15
CA SER A 193 4.70 -25.90 -25.38
C SER A 193 3.99 -27.23 -25.68
N PRO A 194 3.52 -27.48 -26.91
CA PRO A 194 3.10 -28.80 -27.33
C PRO A 194 4.35 -29.69 -27.33
N CYS A 195 4.37 -30.72 -26.49
CA CYS A 195 5.39 -31.75 -26.57
C CYS A 195 5.34 -32.36 -27.98
N THR A 196 6.46 -32.29 -28.70
CA THR A 196 6.73 -33.10 -29.87
C THR A 196 6.78 -34.57 -29.45
N GLY A 197 5.82 -35.35 -29.93
CA GLY A 197 5.79 -36.81 -29.79
C GLY A 197 5.20 -37.43 -31.04
N ALA A 198 6.07 -37.78 -31.98
CA ALA A 198 5.72 -38.54 -33.17
C ALA A 198 5.64 -40.04 -32.87
N ASN A 199 4.73 -40.69 -33.60
CA ASN A 199 4.64 -42.12 -33.95
C ASN A 199 4.05 -43.12 -32.93
N GLY A 200 3.05 -43.86 -33.44
CA GLY A 200 2.48 -45.06 -32.84
C GLY A 200 1.22 -45.50 -33.56
N GLU A 201 1.34 -45.97 -34.80
CA GLU A 201 0.28 -46.70 -35.51
C GLU A 201 -0.19 -47.93 -34.71
N ARG A 202 -1.51 -48.16 -34.61
CA ARG A 202 -2.15 -49.44 -34.99
C ARG A 202 -3.68 -49.45 -34.82
N SER A 203 -4.33 -49.54 -35.98
CA SER A 203 -5.39 -50.49 -36.36
C SER A 203 -6.38 -51.05 -35.33
N ASN A 204 -7.65 -50.73 -35.64
CA ASN A 204 -8.75 -51.65 -35.99
C ASN A 204 -9.69 -52.24 -34.92
N THR A 205 -10.94 -52.30 -35.41
CA THR A 205 -12.06 -53.24 -35.15
C THR A 205 -13.04 -52.94 -34.02
N SER A 206 -14.19 -52.39 -34.45
CA SER A 206 -15.58 -52.87 -34.31
C SER A 206 -15.89 -53.99 -33.31
N THR A 207 -17.05 -53.85 -32.61
CA THR A 207 -18.18 -54.80 -32.35
C THR A 207 -18.91 -54.32 -31.08
N SER A 208 -20.10 -53.71 -31.13
CA SER A 208 -21.47 -54.28 -31.09
C SER A 208 -22.00 -54.79 -29.72
N HIS A 209 -23.21 -54.29 -29.41
CA HIS A 209 -24.36 -54.85 -28.66
C HIS A 209 -24.46 -54.99 -27.12
N GLY A 210 -25.68 -54.62 -26.65
CA GLY A 210 -26.42 -55.14 -25.47
C GLY A 210 -26.29 -54.27 -24.20
N GLY A 211 -27.30 -53.55 -23.70
CA GLY A 211 -28.60 -54.02 -23.15
C GLY A 211 -28.41 -54.34 -21.66
N THR A 212 -28.93 -53.59 -20.67
CA THR A 212 -30.30 -53.68 -20.10
C THR A 212 -30.38 -52.69 -18.90
N GLU A 213 -31.41 -51.86 -18.86
CA GLU A 213 -32.48 -51.81 -17.84
C GLU A 213 -32.19 -51.10 -16.50
N GLY A 214 -32.94 -50.02 -16.27
CA GLY A 214 -33.79 -49.92 -15.07
C GLY A 214 -33.28 -49.08 -13.90
N PRO A 215 -34.20 -48.57 -13.06
CA PRO A 215 -34.34 -47.13 -12.84
C PRO A 215 -34.09 -46.72 -11.38
N ASP A 216 -34.20 -45.42 -11.06
CA ASP A 216 -35.26 -44.90 -10.16
C ASP A 216 -34.88 -43.54 -9.52
N SER A 217 -35.88 -42.65 -9.46
CA SER A 217 -36.12 -41.56 -8.47
C SER A 217 -35.06 -40.47 -8.25
N GLY A 218 -35.39 -39.18 -8.20
CA GLY A 218 -36.68 -38.52 -8.09
C GLY A 218 -36.51 -37.00 -8.09
N GLU A 219 -37.63 -36.34 -8.36
CA GLU A 219 -37.82 -34.89 -8.34
C GLU A 219 -37.69 -34.31 -6.92
N LEU A 220 -37.06 -33.14 -6.82
CA LEU A 220 -37.51 -31.97 -6.05
C LEU A 220 -37.01 -30.70 -6.75
#